data_AF-A0A7S0Q4W0-F1
#
_entry.id   AF-A0A7S0Q4W0-F1
#
_cell.length_a   1.000
_cell.length_b   1.000
_cell.length_c   1.000
_cell.angle_alpha   90.00
_cell.angle_beta   90.00
_cell.angle_gamma   90.00
#
_symmetry.space_group_name_H-M   'P 1'
#
loop_
_entity.id
_entity.type
_entity.pdbx_description
1 polymer ?
#
loop_
_entity_poly.entity_id
_entity_poly.type
_entity_poly.pdbx_seq_one_letter_code
_entity_poly.pdbx_strand_id
1 'polypeptide(L)'
;FVYDPTYSTDDDGNDKDDKEEKCFSRNTHACRLLTPETSAQEAYTQCFLGGGGGEAERVPMSHLHAGDIVMSSVDAHARVIVNQHRLDDGTVSHLVNLKHTRGLLELTPDHMLVIDGEFAPARDARVGSTLSNGETIEAITHDRTSIVNPITSTGTILAAGPAGEPVLAATGNEWLFDVMLSAYPQYTLSYTLARLLPLSVQAYYDQALEPLFTAAVPTLAKLKEAAPKPLVGLTLVASDVALASGLGIFSLGFKGAASLAAALAVTAVCRIARK
;
A
#
# COMPACT_ATOMS: atom_id res chain seq x y z
N PHE A 1 -26.83 -5.44 -20.66
CA PHE A 1 -26.34 -6.77 -21.05
C PHE A 1 -25.99 -6.76 -22.53
N VAL A 2 -24.71 -6.54 -22.83
CA VAL A 2 -24.06 -7.02 -24.05
C VAL A 2 -22.76 -7.63 -23.55
N TYR A 3 -22.69 -8.96 -23.62
CA TYR A 3 -21.50 -9.75 -23.35
C TYR A 3 -20.67 -9.72 -24.63
N ASP A 4 -19.50 -9.10 -24.59
CA ASP A 4 -18.51 -9.15 -25.68
C ASP A 4 -17.53 -10.29 -25.38
N PRO A 5 -17.50 -11.36 -26.19
CA PRO A 5 -16.70 -12.57 -25.92
C PRO A 5 -15.27 -12.50 -26.47
N THR A 6 -14.72 -11.31 -26.75
CA THR A 6 -13.39 -11.17 -27.37
C THR A 6 -12.25 -10.91 -26.38
N TYR A 7 -12.23 -11.62 -25.24
CA TYR A 7 -10.96 -11.82 -24.52
C TYR A 7 -10.23 -13.00 -25.14
N SER A 8 -9.55 -12.73 -26.26
CA SER A 8 -8.60 -13.66 -26.86
C SER A 8 -7.28 -13.59 -26.08
N THR A 9 -6.80 -14.74 -25.61
CA THR A 9 -5.43 -14.91 -25.15
C THR A 9 -4.53 -15.09 -26.37
N ASP A 10 -4.36 -14.05 -27.18
CA ASP A 10 -3.36 -14.04 -28.24
C ASP A 10 -2.10 -13.37 -27.69
N ASP A 11 -1.15 -14.24 -27.35
CA ASP A 11 0.26 -13.99 -27.01
C ASP A 11 1.00 -13.48 -28.25
N ASP A 12 0.71 -12.25 -28.65
CA ASP A 12 1.48 -11.52 -29.66
C ASP A 12 2.67 -10.86 -28.97
N GLY A 13 3.75 -11.66 -28.82
CA GLY A 13 5.02 -11.34 -28.15
C GLY A 13 5.71 -10.05 -28.57
N ASN A 14 5.15 -8.91 -28.16
CA ASN A 14 5.76 -7.60 -28.19
C ASN A 14 5.15 -6.67 -27.13
N ASP A 15 4.90 -7.19 -25.92
CA ASP A 15 4.59 -6.36 -24.78
C ASP A 15 5.88 -5.71 -24.29
N LYS A 16 5.97 -4.39 -24.48
CA LYS A 16 6.63 -3.61 -23.45
C LYS A 16 5.80 -3.87 -22.20
N ASP A 17 6.30 -4.71 -21.29
CA ASP A 17 5.71 -4.94 -19.98
C ASP A 17 5.42 -3.56 -19.35
N ASP A 18 4.19 -3.06 -19.51
CA ASP A 18 3.69 -1.94 -18.76
C ASP A 18 3.68 -2.44 -17.31
N LYS A 19 4.72 -2.08 -16.56
CA LYS A 19 4.91 -2.54 -15.19
C LYS A 19 3.71 -2.12 -14.35
N GLU A 20 2.78 -3.04 -14.15
CA GLU A 20 1.63 -2.82 -13.29
C GLU A 20 2.11 -2.80 -11.84
N GLU A 21 2.07 -1.62 -11.26
CA GLU A 21 2.32 -1.41 -9.85
C GLU A 21 1.00 -1.49 -9.09
N LYS A 22 1.08 -1.90 -7.83
CA LYS A 22 -0.04 -2.52 -7.10
C LYS A 22 -0.42 -1.70 -5.87
N CYS A 23 -1.29 -0.71 -6.02
CA CYS A 23 -1.51 0.42 -5.11
C CYS A 23 -2.95 0.98 -5.15
N PHE A 24 -3.23 2.08 -4.43
CA PHE A 24 -4.45 2.88 -4.57
C PHE A 24 -4.32 3.91 -5.71
N SER A 25 -5.44 4.41 -6.24
CA SER A 25 -5.46 5.64 -7.06
C SER A 25 -4.90 6.83 -6.28
N ARG A 26 -4.20 7.75 -6.95
CA ARG A 26 -3.81 9.04 -6.33
C ARG A 26 -5.00 9.91 -5.93
N ASN A 27 -6.18 9.66 -6.48
CA ASN A 27 -7.43 10.32 -6.09
C ASN A 27 -8.04 9.72 -4.81
N THR A 28 -7.47 8.65 -4.27
CA THR A 28 -7.91 8.05 -3.01
C THR A 28 -7.44 8.90 -1.83
N HIS A 29 -8.33 9.04 -0.85
CA HIS A 29 -8.17 9.85 0.34
C HIS A 29 -8.17 8.97 1.60
N ALA A 30 -7.50 9.45 2.64
CA ALA A 30 -7.54 8.91 3.98
C ALA A 30 -7.90 10.02 4.98
N CYS A 31 -8.23 9.63 6.21
CA CYS A 31 -8.39 10.57 7.31
C CYS A 31 -7.07 10.67 8.09
N ARG A 32 -6.44 11.85 8.06
CA ARG A 32 -5.24 12.18 8.82
C ARG A 32 -5.63 12.91 10.10
N LEU A 33 -5.05 12.50 11.22
CA LEU A 33 -5.20 13.19 12.50
C LEU A 33 -4.20 14.35 12.56
N LEU A 34 -4.71 15.53 12.88
CA LEU A 34 -3.94 16.74 13.17
C LEU A 34 -3.62 16.83 14.67
N THR A 35 -4.53 16.30 15.50
CA THR A 35 -4.33 16.14 16.95
C THR A 35 -4.27 14.64 17.27
N PRO A 36 -3.13 14.09 17.73
CA PRO A 36 -2.97 12.64 17.93
C PRO A 36 -3.91 12.01 18.97
N GLU A 37 -4.42 12.81 19.91
CA GLU A 37 -5.29 12.37 21.00
C GLU A 37 -6.79 12.34 20.63
N THR A 38 -7.15 12.82 19.44
CA THR A 38 -8.52 12.75 18.92
C THR A 38 -8.99 11.31 18.92
N SER A 39 -10.22 11.04 19.36
CA SER A 39 -10.76 9.69 19.31
C SER A 39 -11.03 9.24 17.87
N ALA A 40 -10.98 7.92 17.63
CA ALA A 40 -11.28 7.35 16.31
C ALA A 40 -12.68 7.73 15.80
N GLN A 41 -13.66 7.76 16.72
CA GLN A 41 -15.03 8.14 16.40
C GLN A 41 -15.15 9.61 15.98
N GLU A 42 -14.47 10.53 16.68
CA GLU A 42 -14.46 11.95 16.32
C GLU A 42 -13.75 12.18 14.99
N ALA A 43 -12.59 11.56 14.78
CA ALA A 43 -11.84 11.64 13.54
C ALA A 43 -12.66 11.08 12.35
N TYR A 44 -13.32 9.93 12.52
CA TYR A 44 -14.21 9.36 11.52
C TYR A 44 -15.34 10.33 11.16
N THR A 45 -15.95 10.96 12.16
CA THR A 45 -17.04 11.92 11.98
C THR A 45 -16.59 13.16 11.21
N GLN A 46 -15.43 13.73 11.56
CA GLN A 46 -14.87 14.91 10.89
C GLN A 46 -14.49 14.62 9.43
N CYS A 47 -13.88 13.47 9.16
CA CYS A 47 -13.37 13.14 7.82
C CYS A 47 -14.45 12.59 6.85
N PHE A 48 -15.41 11.83 7.36
CA PHE A 48 -16.30 11.01 6.52
C PHE A 48 -17.79 11.33 6.63
N LEU A 49 -18.23 11.92 7.74
CA LEU A 49 -19.65 12.21 7.98
C LEU A 49 -20.01 13.71 7.91
N GLY A 50 -19.05 14.56 7.53
CA GLY A 50 -19.27 16.01 7.45
C GLY A 50 -19.37 16.69 8.83
N GLY A 51 -18.83 16.05 9.87
CA GLY A 51 -18.71 16.67 11.18
C GLY A 51 -17.79 17.90 11.14
N GLY A 52 -18.15 18.94 11.89
CA GLY A 52 -17.25 20.07 12.11
C GLY A 52 -16.09 19.69 13.04
N GLY A 53 -14.96 20.38 12.90
CA GLY A 53 -13.77 20.18 13.72
C GLY A 53 -12.51 20.62 12.99
N GLY A 54 -11.38 20.58 13.68
CA GLY A 54 -10.05 20.89 13.14
C GLY A 54 -8.98 19.91 13.58
N GLU A 55 -9.39 18.76 14.13
CA GLU A 55 -8.52 17.79 14.77
C GLU A 55 -8.18 16.59 13.86
N ALA A 56 -8.98 16.36 12.82
CA ALA A 56 -8.71 15.43 11.73
C ALA A 56 -9.19 15.99 10.39
N GLU A 57 -8.56 15.56 9.31
CA GLU A 57 -8.89 16.01 7.96
C GLU A 57 -8.86 14.86 6.95
N ARG A 58 -9.79 14.89 5.99
CA ARG A 58 -9.70 14.05 4.80
C ARG A 58 -8.65 14.65 3.87
N VAL A 59 -7.63 13.87 3.54
CA VAL A 59 -6.54 14.30 2.66
C VAL A 59 -6.30 13.29 1.54
N PRO A 60 -5.87 13.73 0.35
CA PRO A 60 -5.35 12.82 -0.66
C PRO A 60 -4.23 11.96 -0.07
N MET A 61 -4.21 10.67 -0.36
CA MET A 61 -3.18 9.77 0.16
C MET A 61 -1.76 10.18 -0.30
N SER A 62 -1.63 10.89 -1.42
CA SER A 62 -0.37 11.47 -1.90
C SER A 62 0.20 12.56 -0.99
N HIS A 63 -0.62 13.15 -0.13
CA HIS A 63 -0.19 14.15 0.86
C HIS A 63 0.24 13.53 2.19
N LEU A 64 0.06 12.22 2.35
CA LEU A 64 0.56 11.50 3.52
C LEU A 64 2.07 11.29 3.41
N HIS A 65 2.74 11.27 4.53
CA HIS A 65 4.14 10.85 4.61
C HIS A 65 4.38 10.01 5.87
N ALA A 66 5.52 9.33 5.91
CA ALA A 66 5.96 8.65 7.12
C ALA A 66 5.83 9.58 8.35
N GLY A 67 5.34 9.04 9.45
CA GLY A 67 5.09 9.76 10.69
C GLY A 67 3.66 10.24 10.87
N ASP A 68 2.89 10.45 9.80
CA ASP A 68 1.47 10.84 9.90
C ASP A 68 0.66 9.79 10.67
N ILE A 69 -0.39 10.22 11.36
CA ILE A 69 -1.35 9.35 12.02
C ILE A 69 -2.64 9.35 11.20
N VAL A 70 -3.12 8.16 10.85
CA VAL A 70 -4.32 7.98 10.01
C VAL A 70 -5.28 6.99 10.64
N MET A 71 -6.55 7.04 10.24
CA MET A 71 -7.53 6.01 10.58
C MET A 71 -7.15 4.67 9.93
N SER A 72 -6.92 3.64 10.74
CA SER A 72 -6.60 2.28 10.27
C SER A 72 -7.79 1.32 10.29
N SER A 73 -8.82 1.67 11.05
CA SER A 73 -10.16 1.06 11.06
C SER A 73 -11.14 2.10 11.60
N VAL A 74 -12.41 1.74 11.82
CA VAL A 74 -13.39 2.67 12.42
C VAL A 74 -13.07 3.03 13.88
N ASP A 75 -12.32 2.17 14.58
CA ASP A 75 -12.06 2.30 16.02
C ASP A 75 -10.56 2.47 16.36
N ALA A 76 -9.69 2.57 15.34
CA ALA A 76 -8.26 2.59 15.56
C ALA A 76 -7.50 3.53 14.61
N HIS A 77 -6.36 4.02 15.12
CA HIS A 77 -5.39 4.76 14.35
C HIS A 77 -4.15 3.92 14.08
N ALA A 78 -3.40 4.30 13.05
CA ALA A 78 -2.08 3.79 12.80
C ALA A 78 -1.15 4.90 12.34
N ARG A 79 0.15 4.70 12.55
CA ARG A 79 1.18 5.57 12.00
C ARG A 79 1.48 5.13 10.57
N VAL A 80 1.58 6.07 9.64
CA VAL A 80 2.18 5.83 8.33
C VAL A 80 3.67 5.57 8.52
N ILE A 81 4.13 4.38 8.15
CA ILE A 81 5.52 3.94 8.23
C ILE A 81 6.31 4.48 7.04
N VAL A 82 5.70 4.42 5.85
CA VAL A 82 6.23 4.98 4.61
C VAL A 82 5.07 5.15 3.63
N ASN A 83 5.13 6.16 2.77
CA ASN A 83 4.20 6.27 1.65
C ASN A 83 4.93 5.93 0.34
N GLN A 84 4.55 4.83 -0.29
CA GLN A 84 5.10 4.39 -1.56
C GLN A 84 4.40 5.11 -2.72
N HIS A 85 5.10 5.28 -3.82
CA HIS A 85 4.72 6.09 -4.96
C HIS A 85 4.24 7.48 -4.51
N ARG A 86 4.87 8.07 -3.48
CA ARG A 86 4.41 9.37 -2.95
C ARG A 86 4.73 10.49 -3.94
N LEU A 87 5.89 10.44 -4.57
CA LEU A 87 6.23 11.34 -5.66
C LEU A 87 5.55 10.84 -6.93
N ASP A 88 4.94 11.76 -7.69
CA ASP A 88 4.40 11.41 -9.00
C ASP A 88 5.57 11.34 -9.99
N ASP A 89 5.94 10.12 -10.36
CA ASP A 89 6.98 9.83 -11.35
C ASP A 89 6.40 9.52 -12.73
N GLY A 90 5.08 9.70 -12.91
CA GLY A 90 4.35 9.37 -14.13
C GLY A 90 4.00 7.90 -14.27
N THR A 91 4.23 7.05 -13.24
CA THR A 91 3.79 5.66 -13.24
C THR A 91 2.28 5.58 -13.21
N VAL A 92 1.71 4.85 -14.16
CA VAL A 92 0.27 4.62 -14.32
C VAL A 92 0.00 3.12 -14.22
N SER A 93 -1.11 2.73 -13.59
CA SER A 93 -1.50 1.32 -13.45
C SER A 93 -2.98 1.11 -13.73
N HIS A 94 -3.34 -0.12 -14.10
CA HIS A 94 -4.74 -0.49 -14.26
C HIS A 94 -5.45 -0.46 -12.91
N LEU A 95 -6.61 0.20 -12.88
CA LEU A 95 -7.44 0.30 -11.69
C LEU A 95 -8.81 -0.35 -11.91
N VAL A 96 -9.35 -0.87 -10.81
CA VAL A 96 -10.74 -1.21 -10.62
C VAL A 96 -11.38 -0.10 -9.80
N ASN A 97 -12.55 0.36 -10.25
CA ASN A 97 -13.35 1.38 -9.59
C ASN A 97 -14.59 0.71 -9.01
N LEU A 98 -14.69 0.67 -7.69
CA LEU A 98 -15.79 0.06 -6.96
C LEU A 98 -16.75 1.14 -6.51
N LYS A 99 -17.91 1.24 -7.17
CA LYS A 99 -18.95 2.19 -6.82
C LYS A 99 -19.96 1.55 -5.87
N HIS A 100 -20.32 2.27 -4.83
CA HIS A 100 -21.42 1.95 -3.91
C HIS A 100 -22.28 3.19 -3.62
N THR A 101 -23.44 3.02 -2.99
CA THR A 101 -24.38 4.13 -2.74
C THR A 101 -23.75 5.31 -2.00
N ARG A 102 -22.83 5.00 -1.07
CA ARG A 102 -22.15 5.97 -0.20
C ARG A 102 -20.79 6.42 -0.71
N GLY A 103 -20.36 6.07 -1.93
CA GLY A 103 -19.06 6.49 -2.43
C GLY A 103 -18.48 5.68 -3.58
N LEU A 104 -17.19 5.90 -3.79
CA LEU A 104 -16.37 5.23 -4.80
C LEU A 104 -15.00 4.96 -4.17
N LEU A 105 -14.42 3.81 -4.49
CA LEU A 105 -13.01 3.52 -4.21
C LEU A 105 -12.31 3.05 -5.48
N GLU A 106 -11.13 3.60 -5.73
CA GLU A 106 -10.33 3.32 -6.92
C GLU A 106 -8.97 2.75 -6.50
N LEU A 107 -8.66 1.55 -6.98
CA LEU A 107 -7.45 0.83 -6.59
C LEU A 107 -7.10 -0.26 -7.60
N THR A 108 -5.89 -0.76 -7.51
CA THR A 108 -5.40 -1.82 -8.40
C THR A 108 -6.10 -3.16 -8.14
N PRO A 109 -6.24 -4.04 -9.15
CA PRO A 109 -6.98 -5.29 -9.04
C PRO A 109 -6.50 -6.26 -7.94
N ASP A 110 -5.25 -6.19 -7.52
CA ASP A 110 -4.68 -7.09 -6.50
C ASP A 110 -4.60 -6.47 -5.09
N HIS A 111 -5.12 -5.25 -4.95
CA HIS A 111 -5.17 -4.59 -3.65
C HIS A 111 -6.22 -5.25 -2.76
N MET A 112 -5.88 -5.48 -1.49
CA MET A 112 -6.69 -6.30 -0.60
C MET A 112 -7.72 -5.45 0.15
N LEU A 113 -8.99 -5.82 0.05
CA LEU A 113 -10.14 -5.19 0.71
C LEU A 113 -10.90 -6.21 1.55
N VAL A 114 -11.66 -5.76 2.54
CA VAL A 114 -12.66 -6.63 3.15
C VAL A 114 -13.91 -6.68 2.25
N ILE A 115 -14.09 -7.81 1.58
CA ILE A 115 -15.19 -8.12 0.65
C ILE A 115 -15.93 -9.33 1.23
N ASP A 116 -17.24 -9.19 1.39
CA ASP A 116 -18.12 -10.24 1.94
C ASP A 116 -17.65 -10.78 3.31
N GLY A 117 -17.00 -9.92 4.10
CA GLY A 117 -16.53 -10.22 5.46
C GLY A 117 -15.09 -10.74 5.56
N GLU A 118 -14.42 -10.98 4.44
CA GLU A 118 -13.04 -11.50 4.41
C GLU A 118 -12.12 -10.62 3.57
N PHE A 119 -10.81 -10.68 3.83
CA PHE A 119 -9.85 -10.00 2.97
C PHE A 119 -9.70 -10.73 1.64
N ALA A 120 -10.00 -10.05 0.55
CA ALA A 120 -9.88 -10.55 -0.82
C ALA A 120 -9.32 -9.46 -1.75
N PRO A 121 -8.65 -9.82 -2.86
CA PRO A 121 -8.17 -8.86 -3.83
C PRO A 121 -9.34 -8.18 -4.55
N ALA A 122 -9.19 -6.91 -4.91
CA ALA A 122 -10.24 -6.11 -5.53
C ALA A 122 -10.81 -6.72 -6.85
N ARG A 123 -10.01 -7.49 -7.58
CA ARG A 123 -10.44 -8.22 -8.79
C ARG A 123 -11.50 -9.29 -8.54
N ASP A 124 -11.60 -9.78 -7.31
CA ASP A 124 -12.59 -10.78 -6.93
C ASP A 124 -13.94 -10.14 -6.57
N ALA A 125 -13.99 -8.81 -6.44
CA ALA A 125 -15.20 -8.06 -6.19
C ALA A 125 -16.24 -8.25 -7.32
N ARG A 126 -17.51 -8.35 -6.94
CA ARG A 126 -18.63 -8.44 -7.88
C ARG A 126 -19.69 -7.41 -7.52
N VAL A 127 -20.47 -6.99 -8.51
CA VAL A 127 -21.73 -6.28 -8.22
C VAL A 127 -22.58 -7.18 -7.32
N GLY A 128 -23.02 -6.65 -6.18
CA GLY A 128 -23.69 -7.43 -5.14
C GLY A 128 -22.82 -7.84 -3.94
N SER A 129 -21.48 -7.78 -4.04
CA SER A 129 -20.60 -8.01 -2.90
C SER A 129 -20.68 -6.88 -1.89
N THR A 130 -20.49 -7.21 -0.61
CA THR A 130 -20.54 -6.28 0.53
C THR A 130 -19.13 -5.81 0.91
N LEU A 131 -18.96 -4.51 1.10
CA LEU A 131 -17.72 -3.89 1.56
C LEU A 131 -17.71 -3.71 3.08
N SER A 132 -16.55 -3.40 3.66
CA SER A 132 -16.38 -3.25 5.12
C SER A 132 -17.28 -2.19 5.77
N ASN A 133 -17.75 -1.19 5.02
CA ASN A 133 -18.68 -0.17 5.51
C ASN A 133 -20.13 -0.68 5.55
N GLY A 134 -20.39 -1.90 5.08
CA GLY A 134 -21.71 -2.50 4.98
C GLY A 134 -22.44 -2.19 3.67
N GLU A 135 -21.85 -1.41 2.76
CA GLU A 135 -22.46 -1.16 1.45
C GLU A 135 -22.24 -2.29 0.47
N THR A 136 -23.18 -2.39 -0.47
CA THR A 136 -23.08 -3.28 -1.62
C THR A 136 -22.48 -2.55 -2.82
N ILE A 137 -21.60 -3.24 -3.56
CA ILE A 137 -21.06 -2.75 -4.83
C ILE A 137 -22.18 -2.72 -5.88
N GLU A 138 -22.43 -1.54 -6.44
CA GLU A 138 -23.45 -1.31 -7.47
C GLU A 138 -22.90 -1.37 -8.88
N ALA A 139 -21.65 -0.96 -9.07
CA ALA A 139 -20.99 -0.95 -10.36
C ALA A 139 -19.47 -1.12 -10.21
N ILE A 140 -18.87 -1.77 -11.20
CA ILE A 140 -17.43 -1.94 -11.34
C ILE A 140 -17.03 -1.40 -12.71
N THR A 141 -16.11 -0.44 -12.74
CA THR A 141 -15.51 0.09 -13.98
C THR A 141 -14.00 0.03 -13.90
N HIS A 142 -13.31 0.18 -15.04
CA HIS A 142 -11.86 0.11 -15.11
C HIS A 142 -11.29 1.43 -15.62
N ASP A 143 -10.11 1.80 -15.14
CA ASP A 143 -9.38 2.99 -15.57
C ASP A 143 -7.86 2.75 -15.54
N ARG A 144 -7.07 3.73 -15.99
CA ARG A 144 -5.62 3.79 -15.88
C ARG A 144 -5.19 5.16 -15.38
N THR A 145 -4.69 5.23 -14.16
CA THR A 145 -4.24 6.48 -13.55
C THR A 145 -3.05 6.24 -12.62
N SER A 146 -2.42 7.32 -12.18
CA SER A 146 -1.30 7.28 -11.26
C SER A 146 -1.70 6.75 -9.90
N ILE A 147 -0.73 6.18 -9.19
CA ILE A 147 -0.95 5.42 -7.96
C ILE A 147 -0.24 6.00 -6.73
N VAL A 148 -0.66 5.56 -5.55
CA VAL A 148 -0.05 5.87 -4.23
C VAL A 148 -0.31 4.73 -3.25
N ASN A 149 0.58 4.49 -2.29
CA ASN A 149 0.35 3.48 -1.26
C ASN A 149 0.97 3.82 0.11
N PRO A 150 0.18 4.41 1.03
CA PRO A 150 0.61 4.61 2.41
C PRO A 150 0.63 3.27 3.17
N ILE A 151 1.81 2.81 3.59
CA ILE A 151 2.00 1.66 4.48
C ILE A 151 1.81 2.12 5.92
N THR A 152 0.90 1.49 6.65
CA THR A 152 0.64 1.82 8.06
C THR A 152 1.20 0.77 9.02
N SER A 153 1.36 1.15 10.28
CA SER A 153 1.90 0.29 11.33
C SER A 153 1.02 -0.92 11.65
N THR A 154 -0.27 -0.88 11.29
CA THR A 154 -1.23 -1.98 11.47
C THR A 154 -1.46 -2.77 10.18
N GLY A 155 -0.85 -2.35 9.07
CA GLY A 155 -1.08 -2.95 7.76
C GLY A 155 -2.46 -2.66 7.15
N THR A 156 -3.25 -1.76 7.73
CA THR A 156 -4.59 -1.38 7.26
C THR A 156 -4.82 0.13 7.25
N ILE A 157 -5.75 0.58 6.41
CA ILE A 157 -6.16 1.98 6.29
C ILE A 157 -7.65 2.07 5.90
N LEU A 158 -8.34 3.09 6.40
CA LEU A 158 -9.65 3.49 5.87
C LEU A 158 -9.46 4.37 4.63
N ALA A 159 -9.87 3.86 3.47
CA ALA A 159 -9.69 4.48 2.16
C ALA A 159 -11.04 4.91 1.56
N ALA A 160 -11.13 6.12 1.05
CA ALA A 160 -12.33 6.65 0.38
C ALA A 160 -11.95 7.45 -0.86
N GLY A 161 -12.90 7.74 -1.75
CA GLY A 161 -12.74 8.82 -2.73
C GLY A 161 -12.68 10.21 -2.07
N PRO A 162 -12.72 11.30 -2.85
CA PRO A 162 -12.75 12.68 -2.33
C PRO A 162 -13.99 12.97 -1.45
N ALA A 163 -15.07 12.24 -1.66
CA ALA A 163 -16.30 12.26 -0.87
C ALA A 163 -16.80 10.84 -0.62
N GLY A 164 -17.77 10.70 0.30
CA GLY A 164 -18.37 9.40 0.64
C GLY A 164 -17.66 8.67 1.78
N GLU A 165 -18.20 7.53 2.18
CA GLU A 165 -17.72 6.74 3.30
C GLU A 165 -16.53 5.84 2.93
N PRO A 166 -15.59 5.59 3.87
CA PRO A 166 -14.41 4.81 3.59
C PRO A 166 -14.68 3.31 3.62
N VAL A 167 -13.77 2.57 3.01
CA VAL A 167 -13.68 1.11 3.05
C VAL A 167 -12.34 0.73 3.67
N LEU A 168 -12.34 -0.33 4.47
CA LEU A 168 -11.15 -0.92 5.07
C LEU A 168 -10.36 -1.66 4.00
N ALA A 169 -9.14 -1.19 3.80
CA ALA A 169 -8.17 -1.79 2.91
C ALA A 169 -6.93 -2.20 3.69
N ALA A 170 -6.27 -3.27 3.25
CA ALA A 170 -4.90 -3.50 3.68
C ALA A 170 -3.97 -2.53 2.95
N THR A 171 -2.86 -2.15 3.56
CA THR A 171 -1.84 -1.32 2.91
C THR A 171 -0.82 -2.16 2.15
N GLY A 172 -0.78 -3.47 2.42
CA GLY A 172 -0.08 -4.44 1.60
C GLY A 172 -1.04 -5.02 0.56
N ASN A 173 -0.59 -5.06 -0.69
CA ASN A 173 -1.22 -5.87 -1.74
C ASN A 173 -1.00 -7.37 -1.47
N GLU A 174 -1.56 -8.22 -2.33
CA GLU A 174 -1.58 -9.68 -2.17
C GLU A 174 -0.20 -10.32 -1.83
N TRP A 175 0.92 -9.80 -2.35
CA TRP A 175 2.24 -10.39 -2.07
C TRP A 175 2.80 -10.02 -0.68
N LEU A 176 2.41 -8.88 -0.11
CA LEU A 176 2.87 -8.40 1.21
C LEU A 176 1.81 -8.50 2.31
N PHE A 177 0.55 -8.71 1.94
CA PHE A 177 -0.60 -8.66 2.83
C PHE A 177 -0.42 -9.53 4.08
N ASP A 178 0.01 -10.79 3.91
CA ASP A 178 0.26 -11.74 4.99
C ASP A 178 1.34 -11.26 5.96
N VAL A 179 2.39 -10.62 5.46
CA VAL A 179 3.47 -10.05 6.29
C VAL A 179 2.98 -8.81 7.02
N MET A 180 2.29 -7.89 6.32
CA MET A 180 1.84 -6.62 6.87
C MET A 180 0.77 -6.78 7.96
N LEU A 181 -0.12 -7.78 7.84
CA LEU A 181 -1.11 -8.09 8.87
C LEU A 181 -0.59 -9.02 9.97
N SER A 182 0.61 -9.58 9.82
CA SER A 182 1.20 -10.39 10.88
C SER A 182 1.67 -9.53 12.05
N ALA A 183 2.02 -10.17 13.16
CA ALA A 183 2.67 -9.50 14.28
C ALA A 183 4.13 -9.11 13.99
N TYR A 184 4.74 -9.54 12.88
CA TYR A 184 6.17 -9.34 12.61
C TYR A 184 6.59 -7.87 12.46
N PRO A 185 5.92 -7.03 11.65
CA PRO A 185 6.43 -5.70 11.33
C PRO A 185 6.69 -4.82 12.55
N GLN A 186 5.87 -4.92 13.60
CA GLN A 186 6.01 -4.12 14.83
C GLN A 186 7.32 -4.38 15.61
N TYR A 187 8.00 -5.51 15.34
CA TYR A 187 9.26 -5.88 15.99
C TYR A 187 10.48 -5.63 15.10
N THR A 188 10.30 -5.05 13.92
CA THR A 188 11.38 -4.81 12.97
C THR A 188 12.17 -3.54 13.32
N LEU A 189 13.44 -3.54 12.95
CA LEU A 189 14.29 -2.36 13.03
C LEU A 189 13.76 -1.25 12.12
N SER A 190 13.29 -1.59 10.92
CA SER A 190 12.76 -0.62 9.96
C SER A 190 11.53 0.11 10.50
N TYR A 191 10.57 -0.59 11.13
CA TYR A 191 9.40 0.08 11.73
C TYR A 191 9.79 0.91 12.96
N THR A 192 10.75 0.42 13.76
CA THR A 192 11.28 1.19 14.89
C THR A 192 11.92 2.48 14.40
N LEU A 193 12.74 2.43 13.34
CA LEU A 193 13.38 3.59 12.74
C LEU A 193 12.37 4.52 12.06
N ALA A 194 11.33 3.99 11.40
CA ALA A 194 10.25 4.81 10.84
C ALA A 194 9.47 5.58 11.90
N ARG A 195 9.32 5.01 13.11
CA ARG A 195 8.74 5.72 14.25
C ARG A 195 9.65 6.83 14.79
N LEU A 196 10.96 6.58 14.85
CA LEU A 196 11.93 7.51 15.44
C LEU A 196 12.37 8.62 14.47
N LEU A 197 12.49 8.29 13.19
CA LEU A 197 13.07 9.13 12.14
C LEU A 197 12.19 9.13 10.88
N PRO A 198 10.88 9.46 11.00
CA PRO A 198 9.93 9.31 9.90
C PRO A 198 10.35 10.06 8.62
N LEU A 199 10.79 11.30 8.75
CA LEU A 199 11.21 12.11 7.60
C LEU A 199 12.43 11.52 6.88
N SER A 200 13.40 10.99 7.63
CA SER A 200 14.58 10.32 7.05
C SER A 200 14.20 9.03 6.35
N VAL A 201 13.25 8.26 6.92
CA VAL A 201 12.74 7.03 6.30
C VAL A 201 12.01 7.35 5.00
N GLN A 202 11.10 8.32 4.98
CA GLN A 202 10.42 8.73 3.76
C GLN A 202 11.43 9.18 2.69
N ALA A 203 12.39 10.04 3.08
CA ALA A 203 13.40 10.53 2.15
C ALA A 203 14.31 9.41 1.59
N TYR A 204 14.67 8.44 2.43
CA TYR A 204 15.45 7.27 2.00
C TYR A 204 14.63 6.40 1.04
N TYR A 205 13.35 6.19 1.34
CA TYR A 205 12.47 5.42 0.48
C TYR A 205 12.33 6.07 -0.90
N ASP A 206 11.89 7.33 -0.94
CA ASP A 206 11.66 8.09 -2.18
C ASP A 206 12.91 8.13 -3.07
N GLN A 207 14.10 8.31 -2.48
CA GLN A 207 15.32 8.57 -3.27
C GLN A 207 16.12 7.31 -3.62
N ALA A 208 16.01 6.24 -2.83
CA ALA A 208 16.89 5.09 -2.96
C ALA A 208 16.16 3.75 -3.07
N LEU A 209 15.07 3.56 -2.33
CA LEU A 209 14.40 2.25 -2.27
C LEU A 209 13.30 2.11 -3.32
N GLU A 210 12.57 3.17 -3.62
CA GLU A 210 11.44 3.11 -4.56
C GLU A 210 11.86 2.62 -5.96
N PRO A 211 12.86 3.21 -6.63
CA PRO A 211 13.31 2.71 -7.94
C PRO A 211 13.81 1.26 -7.89
N LEU A 212 14.43 0.86 -6.77
CA LEU A 212 14.92 -0.49 -6.56
C LEU A 212 13.77 -1.49 -6.41
N PHE A 213 12.77 -1.16 -5.58
CA PHE A 213 11.63 -2.04 -5.33
C PHE A 213 10.72 -2.15 -6.54
N THR A 214 10.44 -1.06 -7.25
CA THR A 214 9.73 -1.10 -8.55
C THR A 214 10.40 -2.08 -9.52
N ALA A 215 11.72 -2.14 -9.56
CA ALA A 215 12.43 -3.10 -10.41
C ALA A 215 12.43 -4.54 -9.84
N ALA A 216 12.47 -4.70 -8.51
CA ALA A 216 12.72 -5.99 -7.87
C ALA A 216 11.45 -6.77 -7.49
N VAL A 217 10.35 -6.08 -7.14
CA VAL A 217 9.13 -6.66 -6.57
C VAL A 217 8.57 -7.80 -7.42
N PRO A 218 8.46 -7.72 -8.76
CA PRO A 218 7.95 -8.83 -9.57
C PRO A 218 8.75 -10.12 -9.40
N THR A 219 10.07 -10.02 -9.23
CA THR A 219 10.93 -11.18 -8.98
C THR A 219 10.80 -11.65 -7.53
N LEU A 220 10.80 -10.72 -6.57
CA LEU A 220 10.69 -11.05 -5.14
C LEU A 220 9.36 -11.73 -4.80
N ALA A 221 8.26 -11.29 -5.41
CA ALA A 221 6.95 -11.91 -5.24
C ALA A 221 6.95 -13.37 -5.71
N LYS A 222 7.42 -13.64 -6.93
CA LYS A 222 7.56 -15.01 -7.47
C LYS A 222 8.45 -15.89 -6.59
N LEU A 223 9.54 -15.34 -6.07
CA LEU A 223 10.44 -16.08 -5.17
C LEU A 223 9.78 -16.38 -3.82
N LYS A 224 9.04 -15.42 -3.25
CA LYS A 224 8.31 -15.62 -1.99
C LYS A 224 7.28 -16.73 -2.10
N GLU A 225 6.55 -16.79 -3.21
CA GLU A 225 5.55 -17.82 -3.47
C GLU A 225 6.17 -19.22 -3.58
N ALA A 226 7.33 -19.34 -4.21
CA ALA A 226 8.01 -20.62 -4.40
C ALA A 226 8.83 -21.08 -3.18
N ALA A 227 9.25 -20.15 -2.31
CA ALA A 227 10.17 -20.44 -1.22
C ALA A 227 9.48 -21.11 -0.01
N PRO A 228 10.17 -22.03 0.70
CA PRO A 228 9.69 -22.54 1.98
C PRO A 228 9.52 -21.42 3.02
N LYS A 229 8.45 -21.47 3.82
CA LYS A 229 8.14 -20.44 4.84
C LYS A 229 9.32 -20.07 5.76
N PRO A 230 10.15 -21.01 6.27
CA PRO A 230 11.32 -20.64 7.08
C PRO A 230 12.34 -19.78 6.33
N LEU A 231 12.51 -20.03 5.03
CA LEU A 231 13.42 -19.26 4.18
C LEU A 231 12.88 -17.84 3.94
N VAL A 232 11.57 -17.70 3.74
CA VAL A 232 10.90 -16.40 3.66
C VAL A 232 11.13 -15.62 4.95
N GLY A 233 10.91 -16.25 6.12
CA GLY A 233 11.15 -15.62 7.42
C GLY A 233 12.60 -15.14 7.61
N LEU A 234 13.58 -15.98 7.28
CA LEU A 234 15.00 -15.62 7.35
C LEU A 234 15.33 -14.43 6.42
N THR A 235 14.77 -14.45 5.21
CA THR A 235 14.94 -13.40 4.21
C THR A 235 14.37 -12.07 4.67
N LEU A 236 13.19 -12.08 5.30
CA LEU A 236 12.58 -10.88 5.87
C LEU A 236 13.46 -10.26 6.95
N VAL A 237 13.95 -11.06 7.91
CA VAL A 237 14.85 -10.59 8.97
C VAL A 237 16.14 -10.01 8.42
N ALA A 238 16.78 -10.70 7.46
CA ALA A 238 18.01 -10.20 6.84
C ALA A 238 17.78 -8.90 6.06
N SER A 239 16.65 -8.79 5.35
CA SER A 239 16.28 -7.59 4.60
C SER A 239 16.00 -6.41 5.54
N ASP A 240 15.33 -6.64 6.67
CA ASP A 240 15.08 -5.61 7.67
C ASP A 240 16.38 -5.00 8.23
N VAL A 241 17.36 -5.84 8.60
CA VAL A 241 18.68 -5.37 9.04
C VAL A 241 19.39 -4.58 7.95
N ALA A 242 19.30 -5.04 6.70
CA ALA A 242 19.91 -4.35 5.56
C ALA A 242 19.27 -2.97 5.31
N LEU A 243 17.94 -2.87 5.37
CA LEU A 243 17.20 -1.61 5.22
C LEU A 243 17.53 -0.63 6.34
N ALA A 244 17.54 -1.11 7.59
CA ALA A 244 17.93 -0.30 8.75
C ALA A 244 19.37 0.24 8.64
N SER A 245 20.30 -0.62 8.21
CA SER A 245 21.70 -0.22 7.98
C SER A 245 21.82 0.77 6.83
N GLY A 246 21.08 0.55 5.75
CA GLY A 246 21.00 1.43 4.58
C GLY A 246 20.50 2.83 4.95
N LEU A 247 19.49 2.93 5.82
CA LEU A 247 19.01 4.22 6.34
C LEU A 247 20.12 4.96 7.10
N GLY A 248 20.91 4.25 7.92
CA GLY A 248 22.04 4.85 8.63
C GLY A 248 23.07 5.44 7.67
N ILE A 249 23.46 4.67 6.64
CA ILE A 249 24.39 5.12 5.58
C ILE A 249 23.81 6.33 4.82
N PHE A 250 22.52 6.28 4.48
CA PHE A 250 21.82 7.36 3.80
C PHE A 250 21.80 8.65 4.63
N SER A 251 21.52 8.52 5.93
CA SER A 251 21.44 9.64 6.87
C SER A 251 22.81 10.31 7.11
N LEU A 252 23.91 9.58 6.93
CA LEU A 252 25.27 10.11 6.94
C LEU A 252 25.66 10.84 5.64
N GLY A 253 24.75 10.94 4.66
CA GLY A 253 24.96 11.62 3.39
C GLY A 253 25.50 10.75 2.25
N PHE A 254 25.77 9.47 2.49
CA PHE A 254 26.31 8.54 1.49
C PHE A 254 25.22 7.89 0.64
N LYS A 255 24.41 8.71 -0.05
CA LYS A 255 23.22 8.25 -0.81
C LYS A 255 23.52 7.12 -1.79
N GLY A 256 24.58 7.25 -2.59
CA GLY A 256 24.98 6.23 -3.57
C GLY A 256 25.38 4.89 -2.92
N ALA A 257 26.05 4.93 -1.76
CA ALA A 257 26.42 3.73 -1.02
C ALA A 257 25.18 3.05 -0.40
N ALA A 258 24.21 3.83 0.06
CA ALA A 258 22.95 3.31 0.59
C ALA A 258 22.13 2.60 -0.49
N SER A 259 22.03 3.17 -1.70
CA SER A 259 21.38 2.52 -2.85
C SER A 259 22.09 1.24 -3.26
N LEU A 260 23.42 1.24 -3.31
CA LEU A 260 24.20 0.04 -3.63
C LEU A 260 24.03 -1.06 -2.59
N ALA A 261 24.05 -0.72 -1.29
CA ALA A 261 23.83 -1.68 -0.21
C ALA A 261 22.44 -2.34 -0.31
N ALA A 262 21.39 -1.56 -0.57
CA ALA A 262 20.05 -2.08 -0.78
C ALA A 262 19.98 -3.01 -2.01
N ALA A 263 20.59 -2.63 -3.13
CA ALA A 263 20.62 -3.44 -4.34
C ALA A 263 21.38 -4.77 -4.14
N LEU A 264 22.48 -4.75 -3.38
CA LEU A 264 23.22 -5.96 -3.02
C LEU A 264 22.41 -6.88 -2.11
N ALA A 265 21.65 -6.34 -1.17
CA ALA A 265 20.75 -7.12 -0.32
C ALA A 265 19.68 -7.82 -1.16
N VAL A 266 18.98 -7.09 -2.05
CA VAL A 266 18.00 -7.67 -2.98
C VAL A 266 18.64 -8.76 -3.84
N THR A 267 19.84 -8.52 -4.39
CA THR A 267 20.56 -9.51 -5.21
C THR A 267 20.90 -10.77 -4.42
N ALA A 268 21.33 -10.62 -3.15
CA ALA A 268 21.63 -11.75 -2.28
C ALA A 268 20.39 -12.59 -2.01
N VAL A 269 19.25 -11.95 -1.71
CA VAL A 269 17.95 -12.62 -1.54
C VAL A 269 17.57 -13.40 -2.80
N CYS A 270 17.64 -12.75 -3.96
CA CYS A 270 17.34 -13.39 -5.24
C CYS A 270 18.25 -14.60 -5.53
N ARG A 271 19.51 -14.58 -5.09
CA ARG A 271 20.44 -15.71 -5.24
C ARG A 271 20.14 -16.85 -4.27
N ILE A 272 19.77 -16.54 -3.04
CA ILE A 272 19.43 -17.54 -2.02
C ILE A 272 18.17 -18.29 -2.42
N ALA A 273 17.12 -17.58 -2.84
CA ALA A 273 15.84 -18.19 -3.19
C ALA A 273 15.84 -18.99 -4.51
N ARG A 274 16.92 -18.89 -5.32
CA ARG A 274 17.11 -19.68 -6.56
C ARG A 274 17.87 -20.99 -6.33
N LYS A 275 18.42 -21.23 -5.14
CA LYS A 275 19.14 -22.45 -4.79
C LYS A 275 18.25 -23.39 -3.99
#